data_AF-A0A382G9B9-F1
#
_entry.id   AF-A0A382G9B9-F1
#
_cell.length_a   1.000
_cell.length_b   1.000
_cell.length_c   1.000
_cell.angle_alpha   90.00
_cell.angle_beta   90.00
_cell.angle_gamma   90.00
#
_symmetry.space_group_name_H-M   'P 1'
#
loop_
_entity.id
_entity.type
_entity.pdbx_description
1 polymer ?
#
loop_
_entity_poly.entity_id
_entity_poly.type
_entity_poly.pdbx_seq_one_letter_code
_entity_poly.pdbx_strand_id
1 'polypeptide(L)'
;MEVYSAPSEIAARLAAVAVPIRLVVFTQTFGCDACYEARQVADQMASLSDQITVEEHNLLLDKDEVAKYQVDQVPVIAVVAERDVGIRYYGVPAGFEVESLVSAIEVVA
;
A
#
# COMPACT_ATOMS: atom_id res chain seq x y z
N MET A 1 18.93 -1.48 -22.12
CA MET A 1 17.49 -1.49 -21.80
C MET A 1 17.39 -1.81 -20.31
N GLU A 2 17.64 -0.80 -19.49
CA GLU A 2 17.68 -0.88 -18.03
C GLU A 2 16.35 -0.36 -17.49
N VAL A 3 15.30 -1.18 -17.59
CA VAL A 3 13.99 -0.85 -17.02
C VAL A 3 13.63 -1.92 -16.02
N TYR A 4 14.45 -2.01 -14.98
CA TYR A 4 14.13 -2.61 -13.71
C TYR A 4 14.85 -1.74 -12.69
N SER A 5 14.12 -0.88 -11.99
CA SER A 5 14.61 -0.22 -10.80
C SER A 5 15.16 -1.32 -9.89
N ALA A 6 16.48 -1.34 -9.72
CA ALA A 6 17.10 -2.35 -8.89
C ALA A 6 16.47 -2.26 -7.48
N PRO A 7 16.23 -3.37 -6.77
CA PRO A 7 15.66 -3.35 -5.42
C PRO A 7 16.36 -2.35 -4.47
N SER A 8 17.64 -2.07 -4.72
CA SER A 8 18.44 -1.08 -4.01
C SER A 8 17.99 0.38 -4.21
N GLU A 9 17.44 0.73 -5.37
CA GLU A 9 16.98 2.10 -5.68
C GLU A 9 15.67 2.41 -4.95
N ILE A 10 14.70 1.51 -5.02
CA ILE A 10 13.44 1.64 -4.26
C ILE A 10 13.73 1.68 -2.75
N ALA A 11 14.63 0.81 -2.26
CA ALA A 11 15.04 0.82 -0.86
C ALA A 11 15.62 2.19 -0.44
N ALA A 12 16.51 2.78 -1.26
CA ALA A 12 17.09 4.08 -0.97
C ALA A 12 16.05 5.20 -0.94
N ARG A 13 15.07 5.15 -1.84
CA ARG A 13 13.95 6.11 -1.90
C ARG A 13 13.05 6.01 -0.67
N LEU A 14 12.61 4.80 -0.30
CA LEU A 14 11.76 4.60 0.86
C LEU A 14 12.48 4.86 2.19
N ALA A 15 13.80 4.63 2.25
CA ALA A 15 14.61 4.99 3.42
C ALA A 15 14.74 6.52 3.62
N ALA A 16 14.50 7.33 2.57
CA ALA A 16 14.53 8.79 2.66
C ALA A 16 13.20 9.39 3.17
N VAL A 17 12.14 8.59 3.25
CA VAL A 17 10.85 9.00 3.83
C VAL A 17 11.03 9.28 5.33
N ALA A 18 10.77 10.52 5.74
CA ALA A 18 11.02 10.97 7.11
C ALA A 18 9.76 11.02 8.00
N VAL A 19 8.57 10.83 7.43
CA VAL A 19 7.30 10.86 8.15
C VAL A 19 6.65 9.48 8.20
N PRO A 20 5.86 9.16 9.24
CA PRO A 20 5.17 7.88 9.31
C PRO A 20 4.12 7.73 8.21
N ILE A 21 4.17 6.61 7.48
CA ILE A 21 3.22 6.23 6.44
C ILE A 21 2.54 4.91 6.84
N ARG A 22 1.21 4.88 6.71
CA ARG A 22 0.40 3.67 6.83
C ARG A 22 -0.05 3.22 5.45
N LEU A 23 0.27 1.98 5.13
CA LEU A 23 -0.35 1.24 4.02
C LEU A 23 -1.52 0.46 4.60
N VAL A 24 -2.73 0.99 4.42
CA VAL A 24 -3.95 0.38 4.95
C VAL A 24 -4.53 -0.54 3.88
N VAL A 25 -4.45 -1.85 4.11
CA VAL A 25 -4.85 -2.88 3.16
C VAL A 25 -6.23 -3.40 3.52
N PHE A 26 -7.16 -3.32 2.57
CA PHE A 26 -8.47 -3.93 2.70
C PHE A 26 -8.49 -5.28 2.00
N THR A 27 -8.86 -6.33 2.74
CA THR A 27 -8.88 -7.72 2.28
C THR A 27 -10.22 -8.39 2.60
N GLN A 28 -10.38 -9.61 2.10
CA GLN A 28 -11.40 -10.54 2.60
C GLN A 28 -10.90 -11.98 2.44
N THR A 29 -11.37 -12.88 3.32
CA THR A 29 -10.90 -14.28 3.34
C THR A 29 -11.40 -15.11 2.17
N PHE A 30 -12.61 -14.86 1.68
CA PHE A 30 -13.24 -15.66 0.63
C PHE A 30 -13.53 -14.82 -0.61
N GLY A 31 -13.31 -15.37 -1.80
CA GLY A 31 -13.62 -14.69 -3.06
C GLY A 31 -12.69 -13.51 -3.37
N CYS A 32 -11.44 -13.56 -2.92
CA CYS A 32 -10.43 -12.57 -3.25
C CYS A 32 -9.06 -13.24 -3.46
N ASP A 33 -8.82 -13.72 -4.68
CA ASP A 33 -7.60 -14.44 -5.03
C ASP A 33 -6.36 -13.53 -4.94
N ALA A 34 -6.54 -12.23 -5.18
CA ALA A 34 -5.48 -11.22 -5.22
C ALA A 34 -5.20 -10.56 -3.85
N CYS A 35 -6.01 -10.82 -2.81
CA CYS A 35 -5.88 -10.14 -1.52
C CYS A 35 -4.55 -10.46 -0.83
N TYR A 36 -4.13 -11.73 -0.90
CA TYR A 36 -2.86 -12.15 -0.34
C TYR A 36 -1.67 -11.45 -1.02
N GLU A 37 -1.70 -11.35 -2.35
CA GLU A 37 -0.63 -10.71 -3.10
C GLU A 37 -0.56 -9.19 -2.83
N ALA A 38 -1.70 -8.50 -2.78
CA ALA A 38 -1.75 -7.08 -2.41
C ALA A 38 -1.14 -6.84 -1.02
N ARG A 39 -1.46 -7.70 -0.05
CA ARG A 39 -0.88 -7.66 1.28
C ARG A 39 0.64 -7.86 1.24
N GLN A 40 1.13 -8.82 0.48
CA GLN A 40 2.57 -9.06 0.32
C GLN A 40 3.30 -7.85 -0.28
N VAL A 41 2.71 -7.16 -1.25
CA VAL A 41 3.31 -5.93 -1.80
C VAL A 41 3.42 -4.85 -0.73
N ALA A 42 2.38 -4.64 0.08
CA ALA A 42 2.43 -3.69 1.18
C ALA A 42 3.50 -4.06 2.23
N ASP A 43 3.61 -5.34 2.58
CA ASP A 43 4.63 -5.85 3.51
C ASP A 43 6.05 -5.66 2.95
N GLN A 44 6.23 -5.83 1.64
CA GLN A 44 7.53 -5.55 1.00
C GLN A 44 7.89 -4.07 1.14
N MET A 45 6.96 -3.14 0.92
CA MET A 45 7.23 -1.71 1.10
C MET A 45 7.60 -1.39 2.56
N ALA A 46 6.86 -1.94 3.53
CA ALA A 46 7.14 -1.78 4.94
C ALA A 46 8.49 -2.38 5.37
N SER A 47 8.95 -3.45 4.72
CA SER A 47 10.26 -4.05 5.01
C SER A 47 11.45 -3.17 4.58
N LEU A 48 11.21 -2.13 3.77
CA LEU A 48 12.24 -1.25 3.22
C LEU A 48 12.41 0.05 4.01
N SER A 49 11.53 0.35 4.96
CA SER A 49 11.60 1.57 5.78
C SER A 49 10.87 1.42 7.11
N ASP A 50 11.54 1.78 8.22
CA ASP A 50 10.95 1.77 9.56
C ASP A 50 9.79 2.78 9.73
N GLN A 51 9.65 3.71 8.78
CA GLN A 51 8.58 4.72 8.77
C GLN A 51 7.29 4.20 8.12
N ILE A 52 7.32 3.03 7.48
CA ILE A 52 6.18 2.48 6.75
C ILE A 52 5.61 1.29 7.54
N THR A 53 4.34 1.38 7.91
CA THR A 53 3.62 0.32 8.61
C THR A 53 2.44 -0.18 7.79
N VAL A 54 2.09 -1.46 7.93
CA VAL A 54 0.91 -2.06 7.28
C VAL A 54 -0.20 -2.27 8.30
N GLU A 55 -1.38 -1.77 7.99
CA GLU A 55 -2.63 -2.05 8.70
C GLU A 55 -3.53 -2.89 7.79
N GLU A 56 -4.27 -3.84 8.35
CA GLU A 56 -5.18 -4.68 7.57
C GLU A 56 -6.60 -4.61 8.12
N HIS A 57 -7.56 -4.45 7.22
CA HIS A 57 -8.99 -4.45 7.52
C HIS A 57 -9.75 -5.38 6.60
N ASN A 58 -10.76 -6.05 7.14
CA ASN A 58 -11.64 -6.92 6.39
C ASN A 58 -12.85 -6.14 5.87
N LEU A 59 -13.12 -6.23 4.57
CA LEU A 59 -14.23 -5.52 3.92
C LEU A 59 -15.61 -5.75 4.57
N LEU A 60 -15.86 -6.94 5.09
CA LEU A 60 -17.17 -7.33 5.63
C LEU A 60 -17.28 -7.13 7.14
N LEU A 61 -16.15 -7.20 7.86
CA LEU A 61 -16.12 -7.17 9.32
C LEU A 61 -15.84 -5.75 9.85
N ASP A 62 -14.94 -5.01 9.21
CA ASP A 62 -14.43 -3.72 9.71
C ASP A 62 -15.17 -2.52 9.08
N LYS A 63 -16.49 -2.51 9.24
CA LYS A 63 -17.40 -1.58 8.55
C LYS A 63 -17.08 -0.10 8.78
N ASP A 64 -16.60 0.26 9.96
CA ASP A 64 -16.28 1.64 10.31
C ASP A 64 -15.06 2.14 9.50
N GLU A 65 -14.01 1.32 9.38
CA GLU A 65 -12.84 1.65 8.58
C GLU A 65 -13.17 1.62 7.09
N VAL A 66 -13.95 0.64 6.63
CA VAL A 66 -14.44 0.59 5.24
C VAL A 66 -15.21 1.85 4.86
N ALA A 67 -16.11 2.33 5.73
CA ALA A 67 -16.87 3.56 5.51
C ALA A 67 -15.97 4.81 5.53
N LYS A 68 -15.03 4.88 6.48
CA LYS A 68 -14.06 5.98 6.63
C LYS A 68 -13.17 6.14 5.40
N TYR A 69 -12.66 5.03 4.85
CA TYR A 69 -11.79 5.05 3.68
C TYR A 69 -12.55 5.01 2.34
N GLN A 70 -13.87 4.85 2.40
CA GLN A 70 -14.78 4.79 1.24
C GLN A 70 -14.43 3.63 0.28
N VAL A 71 -14.20 2.45 0.86
CA VAL A 71 -13.88 1.23 0.12
C VAL A 71 -15.15 0.41 -0.09
N ASP A 72 -15.34 -0.09 -1.31
CA ASP A 72 -16.51 -0.90 -1.68
C ASP A 72 -16.14 -2.26 -2.32
N GLN A 73 -14.88 -2.46 -2.64
CA GLN A 73 -14.32 -3.68 -3.24
C GLN A 73 -12.91 -3.94 -2.72
N VAL A 74 -12.42 -5.16 -2.89
CA VAL A 74 -11.09 -5.60 -2.45
C VAL A 74 -10.35 -6.37 -3.55
N PRO A 75 -9.00 -6.38 -3.54
CA PRO A 75 -8.13 -5.73 -2.56
C PRO A 75 -7.96 -4.22 -2.80
N VAL A 76 -7.73 -3.49 -1.71
CA VAL A 76 -7.37 -2.06 -1.76
C VAL A 76 -6.15 -1.78 -0.90
N ILE A 77 -5.23 -0.95 -1.39
CA ILE A 77 -4.16 -0.36 -0.59
C ILE A 77 -4.36 1.15 -0.55
N ALA A 78 -4.69 1.70 0.62
CA ALA A 78 -4.71 3.13 0.84
C ALA A 78 -3.35 3.60 1.39
N VAL A 79 -2.84 4.71 0.85
CA VAL A 79 -1.56 5.30 1.24
C VAL A 79 -1.83 6.54 2.09
N VAL A 80 -1.48 6.47 3.37
CA VAL A 80 -1.92 7.44 4.38
C VAL A 80 -0.73 7.93 5.20
N ALA A 81 -0.50 9.24 5.22
CA ALA A 81 0.49 9.87 6.09
C ALA A 81 -0.19 10.40 7.38
N GLU A 82 0.15 11.62 7.81
CA GLU A 82 -0.55 12.32 8.91
C GLU A 82 -2.05 12.48 8.64
N ARG A 83 -2.42 12.73 7.37
CA ARG A 83 -3.81 12.80 6.91
C ARG A 83 -4.04 11.88 5.71
N ASP A 84 -5.24 11.34 5.59
CA ASP A 84 -5.67 10.64 4.38
C ASP A 84 -5.99 11.67 3.28
N VAL A 85 -5.28 11.57 2.16
CA VAL A 85 -5.42 12.48 1.02
C VAL A 85 -6.20 11.88 -0.15
N GLY A 86 -6.75 10.66 -0.01
CA GLY A 86 -7.58 10.05 -1.06
C GLY A 86 -6.85 9.10 -2.00
N ILE A 87 -5.58 8.75 -1.76
CA ILE A 87 -4.85 7.80 -2.63
C ILE A 87 -5.28 6.37 -2.28
N ARG A 88 -5.75 5.62 -3.28
CA ARG A 88 -6.08 4.19 -3.18
C ARG A 88 -5.65 3.46 -4.45
N TYR A 89 -5.12 2.26 -4.27
CA TYR A 89 -4.87 1.29 -5.33
C TYR A 89 -5.91 0.19 -5.23
N TYR A 90 -6.71 0.00 -6.27
CA TYR A 90 -7.68 -1.09 -6.38
C TYR A 90 -7.04 -2.22 -7.18
N GLY A 91 -6.74 -3.34 -6.52
CA GLY A 91 -5.96 -4.44 -7.07
C GLY A 91 -4.57 -4.56 -6.45
N VAL A 92 -3.68 -5.30 -7.12
CA VAL A 92 -2.29 -5.54 -6.70
C VAL A 92 -1.38 -4.63 -7.51
N PRO A 93 -0.70 -3.64 -6.90
CA PRO A 93 0.28 -2.83 -7.62
C PRO A 93 1.57 -3.64 -7.81
N ALA A 94 1.63 -4.41 -8.90
CA ALA A 94 2.75 -5.28 -9.25
C ALA A 94 3.49 -4.80 -10.52
N GLY A 95 4.70 -5.30 -10.72
CA GLY A 95 5.52 -4.95 -11.88
C GLY A 95 5.76 -3.43 -11.97
N PHE A 96 5.37 -2.82 -13.09
CA PHE A 96 5.52 -1.37 -13.30
C PHE A 96 4.68 -0.51 -12.34
N GLU A 97 3.63 -1.07 -11.73
CA GLU A 97 2.79 -0.33 -10.79
C GLU A 97 3.44 -0.19 -9.41
N VAL A 98 4.49 -0.97 -9.11
CA VAL A 98 5.29 -0.81 -7.89
C VAL A 98 5.92 0.60 -7.85
N GLU A 99 6.42 1.09 -8.98
CA GLU A 99 6.95 2.46 -9.08
C GLU A 99 5.89 3.52 -8.80
N SER A 100 4.64 3.27 -9.21
CA SER A 100 3.53 4.16 -8.89
C SER A 100 3.28 4.18 -7.39
N LEU A 101 3.25 3.02 -6.73
CA LEU A 101 3.06 2.92 -5.28
C LEU A 101 4.18 3.63 -4.50
N VAL A 102 5.44 3.42 -4.88
CA VAL A 102 6.60 4.09 -4.28
C VAL A 102 6.48 5.61 -4.43
N SER A 103 6.14 6.08 -5.63
CA SER A 103 5.94 7.50 -5.89
C SER A 103 4.78 8.08 -5.08
N ALA A 104 3.70 7.33 -4.88
CA ALA A 104 2.59 7.75 -4.04
C ALA A 104 3.01 7.90 -2.57
N ILE A 105 3.82 6.97 -2.06
CA ILE A 105 4.40 7.05 -0.71
C ILE A 105 5.25 8.33 -0.58
N GLU A 106 6.12 8.62 -1.55
CA GLU A 106 6.93 9.84 -1.55
C GLU A 106 6.11 11.12 -1.63
N VAL A 107 5.01 11.13 -2.40
CA VAL A 107 4.14 12.31 -2.55
C VAL A 107 3.41 12.66 -1.26
N VAL A 108 3.06 11.65 -0.45
CA VAL A 108 2.36 11.89 0.82
C VAL A 108 3.31 12.07 2.01
N ALA A 109 4.60 11.78 1.83
CA ALA A 109 5.62 11.81 2.87
C ALA A 109 6.15 13.22 3.17
#